data_AF-A0A973NZR9-F1
#
_entry.id   AF-A0A973NZR9-F1
#
_cell.length_a   1.000
_cell.length_b   1.000
_cell.length_c   1.000
_cell.angle_alpha   90.00
_cell.angle_beta   90.00
_cell.angle_gamma   90.00
#
_symmetry.space_group_name_H-M   'P 1'
#
loop_
_entity.id
_entity.type
_entity.pdbx_description
1 polymer ?
#
loop_
_entity_poly.entity_id
_entity_poly.type
_entity_poly.pdbx_seq_one_letter_code
_entity_poly.pdbx_strand_id
1 'polypeptide(L)'
;MPSTQRTILTAVAWPYANGPRHIGHVSGFGVPSDVFSRYQRMAGNRVLMVSGTDEHGTPILVQADKEGVSARELADRYNRVIAEDLRSLGLAYDLFTRTTTRNHYAVVQEMFKGLHDNGYIFAKTTMGAISPSTGRTLPDRYIEGTCPICGYDGARGDQCDNCGNQLDPDRLINPRSRINGETPKFIETEQFFLDLPAFAAVLGNWLQEQKTWRPNVLKFSLNLLDDLQPRAISRDLDWGVPVPLEGWIDRPDKKLYVWFDAVVGYLSASVEWARRTGDPDAWRAFWQVGPNGEAPDAYYFMGKDNIVFHA
;
A
#
# COMPACT_ATOMS: atom_id res chain seq x y z
N MET A 1 24.85 -33.55 1.18
CA MET A 1 24.13 -33.24 2.43
C MET A 1 22.68 -33.00 2.04
N PRO A 2 21.66 -33.50 2.76
CA PRO A 2 20.31 -33.02 2.50
C PRO A 2 20.34 -31.53 2.86
N SER A 3 20.15 -30.65 1.88
CA SER A 3 19.93 -29.24 2.20
C SER A 3 18.71 -29.18 3.10
N THR A 4 18.83 -28.55 4.27
CA THR A 4 17.66 -28.24 5.09
C THR A 4 16.65 -27.51 4.21
N GLN A 5 15.48 -28.12 4.03
CA GLN A 5 14.43 -27.56 3.18
C GLN A 5 13.95 -26.26 3.81
N ARG A 6 14.16 -25.13 3.14
CA ARG A 6 13.74 -23.82 3.64
C ARG A 6 12.28 -23.55 3.31
N THR A 7 11.64 -22.72 4.13
CA THR A 7 10.30 -22.17 3.88
C THR A 7 10.46 -20.73 3.42
N ILE A 8 9.96 -20.43 2.23
CA ILE A 8 10.22 -19.18 1.51
C ILE A 8 8.89 -18.51 1.15
N LEU A 9 8.68 -17.30 1.65
CA LEU A 9 7.62 -16.40 1.20
C LEU A 9 8.17 -15.51 0.07
N THR A 10 7.54 -15.57 -1.09
CA THR A 10 7.79 -14.64 -2.20
C THR A 10 6.60 -13.68 -2.31
N ALA A 11 6.77 -12.48 -1.74
CA ALA A 11 5.77 -11.42 -1.73
C ALA A 11 5.99 -10.50 -2.94
N VAL A 12 5.04 -10.46 -3.86
CA VAL A 12 5.20 -9.73 -5.14
C VAL A 12 4.28 -8.51 -5.15
N ALA A 13 4.87 -7.34 -5.39
CA ALA A 13 4.17 -6.05 -5.35
C ALA A 13 2.83 -6.07 -6.09
N TRP A 14 1.82 -5.47 -5.47
CA TRP A 14 0.44 -5.52 -5.94
C TRP A 14 0.22 -4.42 -6.98
N PRO A 15 -0.05 -4.74 -8.25
CA PRO A 15 -0.39 -3.72 -9.23
C PRO A 15 -1.72 -3.02 -8.93
N TYR A 16 -1.70 -1.69 -9.01
CA TYR A 16 -2.91 -0.85 -8.95
C TYR A 16 -3.89 -1.18 -10.08
N ALA A 17 -5.16 -1.40 -9.75
CA ALA A 17 -6.24 -1.74 -10.68
C ALA A 17 -6.90 -0.51 -11.35
N ASN A 18 -6.09 0.48 -11.74
CA ASN A 18 -6.53 1.71 -12.42
C ASN A 18 -6.09 1.78 -13.90
N GLY A 19 -5.58 0.68 -14.45
CA GLY A 19 -5.04 0.66 -15.81
C GLY A 19 -4.36 -0.67 -16.17
N PRO A 20 -4.08 -0.92 -17.46
CA PRO A 20 -3.32 -2.09 -17.90
C PRO A 20 -1.87 -2.03 -17.39
N ARG A 21 -1.19 -3.18 -17.40
CA ARG A 21 0.25 -3.21 -17.07
C ARG A 21 1.11 -2.91 -18.28
N HIS A 22 2.38 -2.64 -18.00
CA HIS A 22 3.41 -2.29 -18.97
C HIS A 22 4.72 -3.00 -18.64
N ILE A 23 5.70 -2.93 -19.53
CA ILE A 23 6.97 -3.67 -19.41
C ILE A 23 7.71 -3.44 -18.09
N GLY A 24 7.62 -2.24 -17.50
CA GLY A 24 8.18 -1.98 -16.17
C GLY A 24 7.64 -2.88 -15.04
N HIS A 25 6.39 -3.35 -15.12
CA HIS A 25 5.84 -4.30 -14.15
C HIS A 25 6.41 -5.71 -14.37
N VAL A 26 6.56 -6.08 -15.65
CA VAL A 26 7.15 -7.35 -16.08
C VAL A 26 8.61 -7.46 -15.62
N SER A 27 9.42 -6.44 -15.90
CA SER A 27 10.84 -6.41 -15.52
C SER A 27 11.08 -6.07 -14.05
N GLY A 28 10.17 -5.33 -13.42
CA GLY A 28 10.30 -4.88 -12.04
C GLY A 28 10.00 -5.98 -11.03
N PHE A 29 8.77 -6.49 -11.01
CA PHE A 29 8.36 -7.52 -10.05
C PHE A 29 8.01 -8.86 -10.70
N GLY A 30 7.43 -8.86 -11.91
CA GLY A 30 6.80 -10.05 -12.50
C GLY A 30 7.79 -11.18 -12.76
N VAL A 31 8.64 -11.02 -13.76
CA VAL A 31 9.63 -12.04 -14.15
C VAL A 31 10.66 -12.31 -13.05
N PRO A 32 11.23 -11.31 -12.35
CA PRO A 32 12.20 -11.59 -11.29
C PRO A 32 11.65 -12.48 -10.17
N SER A 33 10.41 -12.25 -9.72
CA SER A 33 9.80 -13.05 -8.65
C SER A 33 9.46 -14.47 -9.09
N ASP A 34 9.02 -14.65 -10.34
CA ASP A 34 8.70 -15.97 -10.89
C ASP A 34 9.95 -16.82 -11.12
N VAL A 35 11.01 -16.25 -11.71
CA VAL A 35 12.30 -16.93 -11.89
C VAL A 35 12.88 -17.36 -10.54
N PHE A 36 12.85 -16.47 -9.55
CA PHE A 36 13.30 -16.79 -8.18
C PHE A 36 12.48 -17.93 -7.57
N SER A 37 11.15 -17.84 -7.61
CA SER A 37 10.27 -18.85 -7.03
C SER A 37 10.45 -20.22 -7.68
N ARG A 38 10.59 -20.28 -9.01
CA ARG A 38 10.88 -21.51 -9.74
C ARG A 38 12.20 -22.13 -9.34
N TYR A 39 13.27 -21.32 -9.28
CA TYR A 39 14.57 -21.79 -8.81
C TYR A 39 14.49 -22.36 -7.39
N GLN A 40 13.82 -21.66 -6.48
CA GLN A 40 13.68 -22.11 -5.09
C GLN A 40 12.91 -23.43 -4.97
N ARG A 41 11.82 -23.60 -5.74
CA ARG A 41 11.09 -24.87 -5.82
C ARG A 41 11.98 -25.98 -6.39
N MET A 42 12.74 -25.72 -7.46
CA MET A 42 13.68 -26.68 -8.05
C MET A 42 14.82 -27.08 -7.10
N ALA A 43 15.24 -26.15 -6.23
CA ALA A 43 16.22 -26.41 -5.18
C ALA A 43 15.64 -27.20 -3.99
N GLY A 44 14.35 -27.57 -4.03
CA GLY A 44 13.68 -28.38 -3.00
C GLY A 44 13.08 -27.56 -1.84
N ASN A 45 13.06 -26.23 -1.92
CA ASN A 45 12.47 -25.38 -0.89
C ASN A 45 10.94 -25.34 -1.01
N ARG A 46 10.27 -25.12 0.13
CA ARG A 46 8.83 -24.83 0.17
C ARG A 46 8.62 -23.36 -0.14
N VAL A 47 7.87 -23.05 -1.19
CA VAL A 47 7.67 -21.67 -1.65
C VAL A 47 6.19 -21.32 -1.63
N LEU A 48 5.86 -20.16 -1.08
CA LEU A 48 4.57 -19.51 -1.21
C LEU A 48 4.76 -18.17 -1.94
N MET A 49 4.37 -18.13 -3.21
CA MET A 49 4.42 -16.94 -4.06
C MET A 49 3.03 -16.31 -4.15
N VAL A 50 2.87 -15.12 -3.57
CA VAL A 50 1.57 -14.44 -3.47
C VAL A 50 1.62 -13.01 -4.00
N SER A 51 0.49 -12.59 -4.58
CA SER A 51 0.26 -11.23 -5.05
C SER A 51 -1.25 -10.98 -5.19
N GLY A 52 -1.61 -9.84 -5.76
CA GLY A 52 -2.97 -9.51 -6.10
C GLY A 52 -3.08 -8.13 -6.70
N THR A 53 -4.31 -7.68 -6.97
CA THR A 53 -4.57 -6.29 -7.35
C THR A 53 -4.77 -5.40 -6.13
N ASP A 54 -4.06 -4.27 -6.12
CA ASP A 54 -4.35 -3.14 -5.25
C ASP A 54 -5.52 -2.35 -5.86
N GLU A 55 -6.65 -2.34 -5.18
CA GLU A 55 -7.93 -1.91 -5.72
C GLU A 55 -8.53 -0.75 -4.95
N HIS A 56 -7.81 -0.16 -3.99
CA HIS A 56 -8.29 0.98 -3.19
C HIS A 56 -7.55 2.28 -3.50
N GLY A 57 -7.97 3.35 -2.82
CA GLY A 57 -7.33 4.66 -2.88
C GLY A 57 -7.87 5.58 -3.98
N THR A 58 -7.47 6.85 -3.91
CA THR A 58 -7.95 7.91 -4.81
C THR A 58 -7.69 7.66 -6.29
N PRO A 59 -6.57 7.04 -6.73
CA PRO A 59 -6.35 6.76 -8.15
C PRO A 59 -7.45 5.91 -8.80
N ILE A 60 -8.05 4.98 -8.04
CA ILE A 60 -9.17 4.15 -8.51
C ILE A 60 -10.42 5.01 -8.68
N LEU A 61 -10.74 5.86 -7.70
CA LEU A 61 -11.88 6.77 -7.78
C LEU A 61 -11.77 7.76 -8.94
N VAL A 62 -10.61 8.39 -9.11
CA VAL A 62 -10.37 9.37 -10.18
C VAL A 62 -10.51 8.73 -11.56
N GLN A 63 -9.98 7.52 -11.73
CA GLN A 63 -10.11 6.81 -12.99
C GLN A 63 -11.56 6.34 -13.23
N ALA A 64 -12.27 5.94 -12.19
CA ALA A 64 -13.66 5.51 -12.27
C ALA A 64 -14.57 6.68 -12.67
N ASP A 65 -14.39 7.86 -12.05
CA ASP A 65 -15.08 9.10 -12.39
C ASP A 65 -14.79 9.51 -13.85
N LYS A 66 -13.53 9.42 -14.29
CA LYS A 66 -13.12 9.72 -15.67
C LYS A 66 -13.80 8.82 -16.71
N GLU A 67 -14.08 7.57 -16.35
CA GLU A 67 -14.73 6.59 -17.22
C GLU A 67 -16.26 6.51 -17.02
N GLY A 68 -16.81 7.24 -16.05
CA GLY A 68 -18.25 7.22 -15.75
C GLY A 68 -18.74 5.88 -15.20
N VAL A 69 -17.90 5.12 -14.49
CA VAL A 69 -18.22 3.83 -13.88
C VAL A 69 -17.98 3.86 -12.37
N SER A 70 -18.48 2.87 -11.64
CA SER A 70 -18.14 2.73 -10.21
C SER A 70 -16.69 2.25 -10.00
N ALA A 71 -16.12 2.56 -8.84
CA ALA A 71 -14.80 2.05 -8.43
C ALA A 71 -14.73 0.51 -8.46
N ARG A 72 -15.84 -0.14 -8.11
CA ARG A 72 -15.97 -1.60 -8.14
C ARG A 72 -15.89 -2.16 -9.57
N GLU A 73 -16.65 -1.59 -10.51
CA GLU A 73 -16.63 -2.00 -11.91
C GLU A 73 -15.25 -1.79 -12.55
N LEU A 74 -14.60 -0.66 -12.24
CA LEU A 74 -13.24 -0.37 -12.66
C LEU A 74 -12.26 -1.44 -12.16
N ALA A 75 -12.26 -1.70 -10.85
CA ALA A 75 -11.39 -2.68 -10.21
C ALA A 75 -11.64 -4.10 -10.75
N ASP A 76 -12.91 -4.50 -10.93
CA ASP A 76 -13.28 -5.81 -11.50
C ASP A 76 -12.74 -6.03 -12.91
N ARG A 77 -12.84 -4.99 -13.75
CA ARG A 77 -12.32 -5.03 -15.12
C ARG A 77 -10.80 -5.11 -15.14
N TYR A 78 -10.12 -4.22 -14.42
CA TYR A 78 -8.65 -4.20 -14.45
C TYR A 78 -8.01 -5.36 -13.72
N ASN A 79 -8.63 -5.90 -12.66
CA ASN A 79 -8.18 -7.17 -12.09
C ASN A 79 -8.19 -8.30 -13.13
N ARG A 80 -9.25 -8.40 -13.94
CA ARG A 80 -9.32 -9.42 -14.99
C ARG A 80 -8.20 -9.26 -16.01
N VAL A 81 -7.98 -8.04 -16.51
CA VAL A 81 -6.92 -7.72 -17.46
C VAL A 81 -5.55 -8.07 -16.88
N ILE A 82 -5.26 -7.57 -15.67
CA ILE A 82 -3.96 -7.77 -15.01
C ILE A 82 -3.70 -9.26 -14.75
N ALA A 83 -4.68 -9.98 -14.20
CA ALA A 83 -4.53 -11.40 -13.90
C ALA A 83 -4.33 -12.22 -15.19
N GLU A 84 -5.05 -11.89 -16.26
CA GLU A 84 -4.91 -12.55 -17.56
C GLU A 84 -3.55 -12.26 -18.20
N ASP A 85 -3.07 -11.02 -18.18
CA ASP A 85 -1.77 -10.62 -18.71
C ASP A 85 -0.63 -11.37 -17.98
N LEU A 86 -0.64 -11.36 -16.65
CA LEU A 86 0.39 -12.01 -15.83
C LEU A 86 0.37 -13.54 -15.99
N ARG A 87 -0.82 -14.15 -16.09
CA ARG A 87 -0.96 -15.58 -16.38
C ARG A 87 -0.47 -15.92 -17.78
N SER A 88 -0.81 -15.10 -18.78
CA SER A 88 -0.44 -15.34 -20.19
C SER A 88 1.07 -15.18 -20.41
N LEU A 89 1.73 -14.34 -19.61
CA LEU A 89 3.19 -14.26 -19.54
C LEU A 89 3.84 -15.52 -18.92
N GLY A 90 3.06 -16.37 -18.24
CA GLY A 90 3.52 -17.61 -17.62
C GLY A 90 3.91 -17.49 -16.14
N LEU A 91 3.54 -16.40 -15.46
CA LEU A 91 3.82 -16.26 -14.02
C LEU A 91 2.99 -17.26 -13.20
N ALA A 92 3.64 -17.94 -12.25
CA ALA A 92 3.07 -19.05 -11.49
C ALA A 92 2.91 -18.72 -9.99
N TYR A 93 1.96 -17.83 -9.69
CA TYR A 93 1.54 -17.53 -8.31
C TYR A 93 0.82 -18.72 -7.68
N ASP A 94 1.10 -18.98 -6.40
CA ASP A 94 0.31 -19.92 -5.58
C ASP A 94 -1.06 -19.31 -5.24
N LEU A 95 -1.12 -17.98 -5.08
CA LEU A 95 -2.36 -17.22 -5.08
C LEU A 95 -2.15 -15.81 -5.65
N PHE A 96 -2.99 -15.44 -6.61
CA PHE A 96 -3.21 -14.07 -7.02
C PHE A 96 -4.63 -13.66 -6.60
N THR A 97 -4.76 -12.72 -5.65
CA THR A 97 -6.04 -12.30 -5.07
C THR A 97 -6.29 -10.80 -5.22
N ARG A 98 -7.18 -10.23 -4.41
CA ARG A 98 -7.67 -8.85 -4.53
C ARG A 98 -7.81 -8.22 -3.15
N THR A 99 -7.49 -6.94 -3.05
CA THR A 99 -7.70 -6.15 -1.83
C THR A 99 -9.19 -5.92 -1.52
N THR A 100 -10.10 -6.04 -2.49
CA THR A 100 -11.56 -5.97 -2.24
C THR A 100 -12.19 -7.25 -1.68
N THR A 101 -11.40 -8.27 -1.34
CA THR A 101 -11.93 -9.50 -0.74
C THR A 101 -12.32 -9.29 0.73
N ARG A 102 -13.37 -10.01 1.18
CA ARG A 102 -13.75 -10.02 2.62
C ARG A 102 -12.61 -10.51 3.52
N ASN A 103 -11.80 -11.45 3.02
CA ASN A 103 -10.61 -11.93 3.71
C ASN A 103 -9.61 -10.81 3.97
N HIS A 104 -9.28 -10.03 2.92
CA HIS A 104 -8.38 -8.89 3.07
C HIS A 104 -8.90 -7.89 4.10
N TYR A 105 -10.19 -7.54 4.02
CA TYR A 105 -10.81 -6.59 4.96
C TYR A 105 -10.68 -7.09 6.41
N ALA A 106 -10.98 -8.36 6.67
CA ALA A 106 -10.88 -8.94 8.00
C ALA A 106 -9.45 -8.90 8.55
N VAL A 107 -8.46 -9.32 7.76
CA VAL A 107 -7.04 -9.35 8.17
C VAL A 107 -6.50 -7.94 8.43
N VAL A 108 -6.81 -6.98 7.56
CA VAL A 108 -6.40 -5.58 7.73
C VAL A 108 -7.02 -4.97 8.98
N GLN A 109 -8.31 -5.24 9.22
CA GLN A 109 -9.01 -4.73 10.40
C GLN A 109 -8.49 -5.37 11.69
N GLU A 110 -8.07 -6.63 11.66
CA GLU A 110 -7.42 -7.31 12.79
C GLU A 110 -6.05 -6.67 13.09
N MET A 111 -5.23 -6.44 12.06
CA MET A 111 -3.95 -5.74 12.21
C MET A 111 -4.12 -4.32 12.77
N PHE A 112 -5.12 -3.57 12.26
CA PHE A 112 -5.45 -2.24 12.77
C PHE A 112 -5.82 -2.29 14.25
N LYS A 113 -6.73 -3.18 14.65
CA LYS A 113 -7.17 -3.29 16.05
C LYS A 113 -6.00 -3.67 16.96
N GLY A 114 -5.16 -4.62 16.54
CA GLY A 114 -3.95 -4.98 17.28
C GLY A 114 -3.03 -3.78 17.52
N LEU A 115 -2.73 -2.99 16.49
CA LEU A 115 -1.88 -1.80 16.63
C LEU A 115 -2.54 -0.71 17.49
N HIS A 116 -3.86 -0.52 17.35
CA HIS A 116 -4.64 0.43 18.13
C HIS A 116 -4.68 0.06 19.62
N ASP A 117 -5.02 -1.18 19.93
CA ASP A 117 -5.15 -1.66 21.32
C ASP A 117 -3.80 -1.67 22.06
N ASN A 118 -2.69 -1.75 21.31
CA ASN A 118 -1.33 -1.60 21.84
C ASN A 118 -0.82 -0.15 21.88
N GLY A 119 -1.66 0.85 21.54
CA GLY A 119 -1.34 2.27 21.65
C GLY A 119 -0.46 2.84 20.52
N TYR A 120 -0.24 2.09 19.43
CA TYR A 120 0.53 2.56 18.28
C TYR A 120 -0.30 3.33 17.25
N ILE A 121 -1.63 3.35 17.40
CA ILE A 121 -2.53 4.14 16.56
C ILE A 121 -3.26 5.15 17.45
N PHE A 122 -3.24 6.42 17.04
CA PHE A 122 -3.90 7.51 17.76
C PHE A 122 -4.64 8.45 16.81
N ALA A 123 -5.68 9.11 17.31
CA ALA A 123 -6.46 10.09 16.55
C ALA A 123 -5.80 11.48 16.59
N LYS A 124 -5.86 12.21 15.48
CA LYS A 124 -5.43 13.61 15.38
C LYS A 124 -6.35 14.34 14.41
N THR A 125 -6.73 15.57 14.76
CA THR A 125 -7.46 16.46 13.85
C THR A 125 -6.48 17.14 12.90
N THR A 126 -6.82 17.13 11.61
CA THR A 126 -6.05 17.73 10.52
C THR A 126 -6.95 18.57 9.63
N MET A 127 -6.37 19.53 8.90
CA MET A 127 -7.07 20.22 7.82
C MET A 127 -7.05 19.34 6.56
N GLY A 128 -8.21 19.11 5.97
CA GLY A 128 -8.38 18.42 4.69
C GLY A 128 -9.12 19.31 3.69
N ALA A 129 -8.82 19.13 2.40
CA ALA A 129 -9.53 19.81 1.32
C ALA A 129 -10.66 18.93 0.78
N ILE A 130 -11.85 19.49 0.63
CA ILE A 130 -12.99 18.83 -0.01
C ILE A 130 -13.47 19.59 -1.24
N SER A 131 -14.02 18.86 -2.19
CA SER A 131 -14.82 19.36 -3.30
C SER A 131 -16.18 19.83 -2.77
N PRO A 132 -16.56 21.12 -2.88
CA PRO A 132 -17.86 21.59 -2.41
C PRO A 132 -19.05 20.94 -3.11
N SER A 133 -18.92 20.58 -4.39
CA SER A 133 -20.00 19.97 -5.16
C SER A 133 -20.22 18.48 -4.88
N THR A 134 -19.16 17.74 -4.58
CA THR A 134 -19.25 16.27 -4.36
C THR A 134 -19.12 15.88 -2.89
N GLY A 135 -18.62 16.76 -2.03
CA GLY A 135 -18.28 16.46 -0.64
C GLY A 135 -17.06 15.55 -0.48
N ARG A 136 -16.44 15.09 -1.57
CA ARG A 136 -15.29 14.19 -1.54
C ARG A 136 -14.00 14.95 -1.24
N THR A 137 -13.09 14.28 -0.57
CA THR A 137 -11.76 14.83 -0.30
C THR A 137 -10.91 14.89 -1.56
N LEU A 138 -10.21 16.01 -1.70
CA LEU A 138 -9.27 16.28 -2.78
C LEU A 138 -7.86 16.03 -2.24
N PRO A 139 -7.14 14.99 -2.71
CA PRO A 139 -5.73 14.86 -2.37
C PRO A 139 -4.94 16.06 -2.89
N ASP A 140 -3.91 16.45 -2.15
CA ASP A 140 -3.07 17.63 -2.41
C ASP A 140 -2.62 17.74 -3.87
N ARG A 141 -2.27 16.61 -4.49
CA ARG A 141 -1.83 16.54 -5.90
C ARG A 141 -2.90 16.91 -6.92
N TYR A 142 -4.18 16.83 -6.55
CA TYR A 142 -5.32 17.27 -7.35
C TYR A 142 -5.75 18.71 -7.04
N ILE A 143 -5.02 19.41 -6.17
CA ILE A 143 -5.19 20.83 -5.92
C ILE A 143 -4.07 21.55 -6.65
N GLU A 144 -4.42 22.56 -7.43
CA GLU A 144 -3.45 23.45 -8.06
C GLU A 144 -3.81 24.91 -7.79
N GLY A 145 -2.82 25.78 -7.85
CA GLY A 145 -3.00 27.21 -7.69
C GLY A 145 -1.68 27.95 -7.88
N THR A 146 -1.67 29.22 -7.52
CA THR A 146 -0.48 30.05 -7.63
C THR A 146 0.43 29.84 -6.40
N CYS A 147 1.72 29.58 -6.64
CA CYS A 147 2.73 29.40 -5.61
C CYS A 147 2.85 30.67 -4.74
N PRO A 148 2.67 30.57 -3.41
CA PRO A 148 2.78 31.73 -2.53
C PRO A 148 4.22 32.27 -2.39
N ILE A 149 5.22 31.48 -2.81
CA ILE A 149 6.65 31.82 -2.68
C ILE A 149 7.15 32.55 -3.93
N CYS A 150 6.90 31.99 -5.13
CA CYS A 150 7.48 32.50 -6.38
C CYS A 150 6.45 32.98 -7.41
N GLY A 151 5.15 32.92 -7.12
CA GLY A 151 4.09 33.39 -8.01
C GLY A 151 3.78 32.49 -9.21
N TYR A 152 4.31 31.26 -9.26
CA TYR A 152 4.03 30.32 -10.35
C TYR A 152 2.57 29.81 -10.31
N ASP A 153 1.79 30.05 -11.38
CA ASP A 153 0.33 29.82 -11.43
C ASP A 153 -0.12 28.34 -11.51
N GLY A 154 0.83 27.40 -11.62
CA GLY A 154 0.56 25.96 -11.76
C GLY A 154 1.14 25.10 -10.63
N ALA A 155 1.35 25.68 -9.45
CA ALA A 155 1.87 24.92 -8.32
C ALA A 155 0.85 23.90 -7.83
N ARG A 156 1.33 22.71 -7.46
CA ARG A 156 0.50 21.66 -6.89
C ARG A 156 0.41 21.82 -5.38
N GLY A 157 -0.65 21.31 -4.78
CA GLY A 157 -0.89 21.40 -3.33
C GLY A 157 0.27 20.91 -2.48
N ASP A 158 1.06 19.96 -2.98
CA ASP A 158 2.20 19.35 -2.30
C ASP A 158 3.58 19.90 -2.72
N GLN A 159 3.68 20.55 -3.89
CA GLN A 159 4.96 21.04 -4.41
C GLN A 159 4.82 22.09 -5.53
N CYS A 160 5.77 23.03 -5.58
CA CYS A 160 5.96 23.92 -6.72
C CYS A 160 7.02 23.37 -7.69
N ASP A 161 6.60 23.00 -8.90
CA ASP A 161 7.53 22.49 -9.93
C ASP A 161 8.48 23.57 -10.48
N ASN A 162 8.22 24.86 -10.21
CA ASN A 162 9.09 25.97 -10.64
C ASN A 162 10.23 26.28 -9.66
N CYS A 163 9.93 26.40 -8.35
CA CYS A 163 10.95 26.73 -7.34
C CYS A 163 11.39 25.53 -6.48
N GLY A 164 10.79 24.36 -6.67
CA GLY A 164 11.16 23.11 -5.99
C GLY A 164 10.74 23.02 -4.51
N ASN A 165 10.07 24.04 -3.96
CA ASN A 165 9.61 24.03 -2.56
C ASN A 165 8.38 23.12 -2.38
N GLN A 166 8.33 22.43 -1.24
CA GLN A 166 7.10 21.79 -0.76
C GLN A 166 6.11 22.86 -0.31
N LEU A 167 4.82 22.59 -0.54
CA LEU A 167 3.73 23.50 -0.22
C LEU A 167 2.69 22.77 0.62
N ASP A 168 1.89 23.57 1.34
CA ASP A 168 0.64 23.12 1.94
C ASP A 168 -0.51 23.63 1.05
N PRO A 169 -1.51 22.79 0.70
CA PRO A 169 -2.54 23.18 -0.27
C PRO A 169 -3.42 24.35 0.18
N ASP A 170 -3.59 24.54 1.48
CA ASP A 170 -4.35 25.66 2.09
C ASP A 170 -3.62 27.00 1.96
N ARG A 171 -2.32 26.98 1.62
CA ARG A 171 -1.49 28.17 1.40
C ARG A 171 -1.37 28.55 -0.07
N LEU A 172 -1.89 27.73 -0.99
CA LEU A 172 -1.96 28.09 -2.41
C LEU A 172 -2.85 29.32 -2.59
N ILE A 173 -2.40 30.24 -3.44
CA ILE A 173 -3.22 31.38 -3.85
C ILE A 173 -4.16 30.90 -4.97
N ASN A 174 -5.45 31.23 -4.86
CA ASN A 174 -6.49 30.79 -5.80
C ASN A 174 -6.50 29.26 -6.04
N PRO A 175 -6.63 28.42 -4.98
CA PRO A 175 -6.62 26.98 -5.15
C PRO A 175 -7.84 26.52 -5.97
N ARG A 176 -7.61 25.58 -6.88
CA ARG A 176 -8.61 24.96 -7.75
C ARG A 176 -8.39 23.45 -7.80
N SER A 177 -9.47 22.71 -7.92
CA SER A 177 -9.43 21.28 -8.17
C SER A 177 -9.03 21.00 -9.62
N ARG A 178 -8.03 20.15 -9.86
CA ARG A 178 -7.68 19.62 -11.17
C ARG A 178 -8.75 18.72 -11.78
N ILE A 179 -9.69 18.25 -10.98
CA ILE A 179 -10.74 17.33 -11.42
C ILE A 179 -11.87 18.10 -12.12
N ASN A 180 -12.34 19.20 -11.51
CA ASN A 180 -13.53 19.93 -11.96
C ASN A 180 -13.39 21.46 -11.95
N GLY A 181 -12.23 22.01 -11.57
CA GLY A 181 -11.92 23.45 -11.62
C GLY A 181 -12.48 24.29 -10.46
N GLU A 182 -13.26 23.71 -9.56
CA GLU A 182 -13.86 24.46 -8.45
C GLU A 182 -12.85 24.78 -7.35
N THR A 183 -13.14 25.79 -6.52
CA THR A 183 -12.31 26.14 -5.36
C THR A 183 -12.54 25.13 -4.22
N PRO A 184 -11.50 24.43 -3.74
CA PRO A 184 -11.61 23.52 -2.61
C PRO A 184 -12.06 24.24 -1.33
N LYS A 185 -12.84 23.55 -0.50
CA LYS A 185 -13.12 23.99 0.87
C LYS A 185 -12.24 23.23 1.85
N PHE A 186 -11.52 23.96 2.70
CA PHE A 186 -10.71 23.37 3.76
C PHE A 186 -11.55 23.17 5.01
N ILE A 187 -11.56 21.96 5.55
CA ILE A 187 -12.32 21.57 6.73
C ILE A 187 -11.43 20.80 7.71
N GLU A 188 -11.73 20.91 9.00
CA GLU A 188 -11.15 20.02 10.00
C GLU A 188 -11.73 18.61 9.85
N THR A 189 -10.85 17.62 9.92
CA THR A 189 -11.20 16.20 9.81
C THR A 189 -10.30 15.41 10.75
N GLU A 190 -10.89 14.50 11.54
CA GLU A 190 -10.14 13.59 12.39
C GLU A 190 -9.56 12.45 11.54
N GLN A 191 -8.30 12.10 11.75
CA GLN A 191 -7.63 10.96 11.12
C GLN A 191 -6.90 10.13 12.16
N PHE A 192 -6.78 8.83 11.92
CA PHE A 192 -5.92 7.94 12.68
C PHE A 192 -4.51 7.94 12.11
N PHE A 193 -3.52 8.00 13.00
CA PHE A 193 -2.10 8.01 12.69
C PHE A 193 -1.43 6.79 13.30
N LEU A 194 -0.52 6.16 12.55
CA LEU A 194 0.42 5.17 13.05
C LEU A 194 1.66 5.89 13.61
N ASP A 195 2.02 5.60 14.85
CA ASP A 195 3.21 6.11 15.52
C ASP A 195 4.49 5.41 15.01
N LEU A 196 4.86 5.69 13.77
CA LEU A 196 6.11 5.18 13.17
C LEU A 196 7.37 5.48 14.01
N PRO A 197 7.53 6.66 14.65
CA PRO A 197 8.64 6.94 15.55
C PRO A 197 8.84 5.87 16.64
N ALA A 198 7.76 5.29 17.18
CA ALA A 198 7.85 4.25 18.21
C ALA A 198 8.59 2.98 17.72
N PHE A 199 8.68 2.77 16.40
CA PHE A 199 9.36 1.63 15.79
C PHE A 199 10.79 1.94 15.33
N ALA A 200 11.23 3.20 15.39
CA ALA A 200 12.52 3.61 14.82
C ALA A 200 13.72 2.81 15.38
N ALA A 201 13.75 2.57 16.70
CA ALA A 201 14.83 1.84 17.33
C ALA A 201 14.88 0.35 16.91
N VAL A 202 13.73 -0.33 16.87
CA VAL A 202 13.67 -1.74 16.48
C VAL A 202 13.98 -1.92 14.99
N LEU A 203 13.47 -1.02 14.14
CA LEU A 203 13.79 -1.00 12.71
C LEU A 203 15.28 -0.72 12.47
N GLY A 204 15.86 0.23 13.21
CA GLY A 204 17.29 0.54 13.13
C GLY A 204 18.17 -0.65 13.48
N ASN A 205 17.85 -1.36 14.56
CA ASN A 205 18.57 -2.58 14.94
C ASN A 205 18.43 -3.66 13.86
N TRP A 206 17.21 -3.92 13.38
CA TRP A 206 16.95 -4.91 12.35
C TRP A 206 17.64 -4.58 11.01
N LEU A 207 17.66 -3.31 10.60
CA LEU A 207 18.33 -2.85 9.38
C LEU A 207 19.85 -3.06 9.47
N GLN A 208 20.47 -2.81 10.62
CA GLN A 208 21.91 -3.02 10.82
C GLN A 208 22.33 -4.50 10.70
N GLU A 209 21.41 -5.44 10.93
CA GLU A 209 21.64 -6.87 10.75
C GLU A 209 21.58 -7.32 9.27
N GLN A 210 21.09 -6.47 8.37
CA GLN A 210 20.91 -6.81 6.95
C GLN A 210 22.25 -6.81 6.19
N LYS A 211 22.88 -7.99 6.08
CA LYS A 211 24.19 -8.14 5.41
C LYS A 211 24.14 -8.24 3.89
N THR A 212 22.99 -8.59 3.32
CA THR A 212 22.85 -8.89 1.87
C THR A 212 22.21 -7.75 1.07
N TRP A 213 21.73 -6.71 1.75
CA TRP A 213 21.06 -5.59 1.11
C TRP A 213 22.06 -4.75 0.32
N ARG A 214 21.58 -4.17 -0.79
CA ARG A 214 22.41 -3.25 -1.58
C ARG A 214 22.75 -2.03 -0.72
N PRO A 215 24.01 -1.57 -0.67
CA PRO A 215 24.42 -0.49 0.23
C PRO A 215 23.59 0.80 0.11
N ASN A 216 23.15 1.13 -1.11
CA ASN A 216 22.32 2.31 -1.36
C ASN A 216 20.89 2.18 -0.81
N VAL A 217 20.33 0.97 -0.76
CA VAL A 217 19.01 0.71 -0.16
C VAL A 217 19.12 0.78 1.34
N LEU A 218 20.11 0.10 1.93
CA LEU A 218 20.32 0.11 3.38
C LEU A 218 20.58 1.53 3.91
N LYS A 219 21.45 2.29 3.24
CA LYS A 219 21.74 3.68 3.63
C LYS A 219 20.52 4.59 3.51
N PHE A 220 19.71 4.41 2.46
CA PHE A 220 18.46 5.16 2.30
C PHE A 220 17.47 4.85 3.42
N SER A 221 17.27 3.57 3.75
CA SER A 221 16.36 3.15 4.82
C SER A 221 16.83 3.59 6.21
N LEU A 222 18.13 3.53 6.50
CA LEU A 222 18.68 4.05 7.76
C LEU A 222 18.47 5.56 7.91
N ASN A 223 18.73 6.34 6.84
CA ASN A 223 18.50 7.78 6.86
C ASN A 223 17.02 8.14 7.05
N LEU A 224 16.09 7.29 6.58
CA LEU A 224 14.65 7.53 6.75
C LEU A 224 14.24 7.47 8.23
N LEU A 225 14.97 6.72 9.07
CA LEU A 225 14.67 6.58 10.50
C LEU A 225 14.80 7.90 11.26
N ASP A 226 15.75 8.74 10.87
CA ASP A 226 16.02 10.03 11.53
C ASP A 226 14.84 11.01 11.37
N ASP A 227 14.07 10.85 10.28
CA ASP A 227 12.96 11.73 9.90
C ASP A 227 11.59 11.03 10.00
N LEU A 228 11.48 9.88 10.68
CA LEU A 228 10.20 9.19 10.83
C LEU A 228 9.21 10.09 11.58
N GLN A 229 8.06 10.32 10.94
CA GLN A 229 6.94 11.07 11.50
C GLN A 229 5.72 10.16 11.60
N PRO A 230 4.80 10.40 12.55
CA PRO A 230 3.52 9.71 12.55
C PRO A 230 2.81 9.87 11.20
N ARG A 231 2.28 8.77 10.67
CA ARG A 231 1.66 8.73 9.34
C ARG A 231 0.17 8.50 9.47
N ALA A 232 -0.64 9.35 8.82
CA ALA A 232 -2.07 9.11 8.73
C ALA A 232 -2.35 7.80 7.97
N ILE A 233 -3.10 6.89 8.60
CA ILE A 233 -3.50 5.58 8.08
C ILE A 233 -5.02 5.47 7.85
N SER A 234 -5.77 6.54 8.09
CA SER A 234 -7.13 6.69 7.57
C SER A 234 -7.20 7.82 6.55
N ARG A 235 -8.23 7.81 5.71
CA ARG A 235 -8.53 8.85 4.72
C ARG A 235 -10.03 9.08 4.64
N ASP A 236 -10.34 10.28 4.19
CA ASP A 236 -11.69 10.69 3.83
C ASP A 236 -12.02 10.20 2.43
N LEU A 237 -12.50 8.97 2.32
CA LEU A 237 -12.79 8.29 1.06
C LEU A 237 -14.06 7.46 1.20
N ASP A 238 -14.79 7.31 0.10
CA ASP A 238 -15.97 6.43 0.01
C ASP A 238 -15.62 5.00 -0.46
N TRP A 239 -14.34 4.73 -0.74
CA TRP A 239 -13.85 3.47 -1.30
C TRP A 239 -12.58 2.98 -0.59
N GLY A 240 -12.65 1.80 0.03
CA GLY A 240 -11.54 1.19 0.77
C GLY A 240 -12.01 0.24 1.88
N VAL A 241 -11.07 -0.16 2.76
CA VAL A 241 -11.39 -0.93 3.96
C VAL A 241 -11.98 0.00 5.04
N PRO A 242 -13.14 -0.29 5.66
CA PRO A 242 -13.67 0.50 6.77
C PRO A 242 -12.77 0.46 8.01
N VAL A 243 -12.71 1.58 8.74
CA VAL A 243 -11.96 1.67 10.01
C VAL A 243 -12.71 0.89 11.10
N PRO A 244 -12.11 -0.12 11.75
CA PRO A 244 -12.82 -1.08 12.59
C PRO A 244 -13.02 -0.61 14.03
N LEU A 245 -13.50 0.63 14.22
CA LEU A 245 -13.80 1.22 15.52
C LEU A 245 -15.27 1.63 15.60
N GLU A 246 -15.82 1.63 16.82
CA GLU A 246 -17.17 2.13 17.08
C GLU A 246 -17.30 3.59 16.63
N GLY A 247 -18.42 3.93 15.98
CA GLY A 247 -18.64 5.26 15.39
C GLY A 247 -17.86 5.52 14.09
N TRP A 248 -16.95 4.63 13.68
CA TRP A 248 -16.16 4.74 12.45
C TRP A 248 -16.47 3.65 11.42
N ILE A 249 -16.81 2.43 11.86
CA ILE A 249 -17.03 1.29 10.98
C ILE A 249 -18.15 1.52 9.96
N ASP A 250 -19.21 2.23 10.37
CA ASP A 250 -20.38 2.53 9.55
C ASP A 250 -20.24 3.86 8.78
N ARG A 251 -19.12 4.58 8.94
CA ARG A 251 -18.90 5.84 8.23
C ARG A 251 -18.65 5.58 6.74
N PRO A 252 -19.52 6.06 5.85
CA PRO A 252 -19.31 5.89 4.42
C PRO A 252 -18.10 6.67 3.94
N ASP A 253 -17.73 7.75 4.62
CA ASP A 253 -16.71 8.72 4.24
C ASP A 253 -15.33 8.47 4.87
N LYS A 254 -15.15 7.43 5.70
CA LYS A 254 -13.87 7.09 6.33
C LYS A 254 -13.40 5.70 5.94
N LYS A 255 -12.17 5.60 5.42
CA LYS A 255 -11.54 4.33 5.04
C LYS A 255 -10.09 4.31 5.49
N LEU A 256 -9.54 3.12 5.64
CA LEU A 256 -8.11 2.95 5.83
C LEU A 256 -7.37 3.39 4.56
N TYR A 257 -6.23 4.03 4.78
CA TYR A 257 -5.36 4.49 3.72
C TYR A 257 -4.78 3.26 2.99
N VAL A 258 -4.80 3.30 1.66
CA VAL A 258 -4.36 2.19 0.81
C VAL A 258 -2.96 1.68 1.15
N TRP A 259 -2.01 2.54 1.53
CA TRP A 259 -0.67 2.06 1.92
C TRP A 259 -0.64 1.29 3.24
N PHE A 260 -1.64 1.45 4.11
CA PHE A 260 -1.79 0.61 5.29
C PHE A 260 -2.35 -0.77 4.91
N ASP A 261 -3.37 -0.84 4.05
CA ASP A 261 -3.98 -2.11 3.67
C ASP A 261 -3.14 -2.92 2.66
N ALA A 262 -2.51 -2.26 1.68
CA ALA A 262 -1.81 -2.91 0.57
C ALA A 262 -0.59 -3.71 1.05
N VAL A 263 0.16 -3.20 2.03
CA VAL A 263 1.31 -3.93 2.61
C VAL A 263 0.85 -5.12 3.46
N VAL A 264 -0.35 -5.07 4.06
CA VAL A 264 -0.99 -6.22 4.72
C VAL A 264 -1.56 -7.21 3.68
N GLY A 265 -1.69 -6.79 2.41
CA GLY A 265 -2.10 -7.59 1.28
C GLY A 265 -1.38 -8.94 1.22
N TYR A 266 -0.06 -8.95 1.37
CA TYR A 266 0.76 -10.18 1.35
C TYR A 266 0.31 -11.20 2.41
N LEU A 267 0.10 -10.75 3.66
CA LEU A 267 -0.39 -11.60 4.74
C LEU A 267 -1.79 -12.11 4.44
N SER A 268 -2.69 -11.21 4.02
CA SER A 268 -4.05 -11.60 3.70
C SER A 268 -4.13 -12.61 2.56
N ALA A 269 -3.26 -12.50 1.55
CA ALA A 269 -3.17 -13.48 0.47
C ALA A 269 -2.65 -14.84 0.97
N SER A 270 -1.66 -14.86 1.88
CA SER A 270 -1.21 -16.11 2.50
C SER A 270 -2.31 -16.78 3.33
N VAL A 271 -3.05 -16.01 4.13
CA VAL A 271 -4.21 -16.50 4.91
C VAL A 271 -5.29 -17.07 3.98
N GLU A 272 -5.59 -16.37 2.90
CA GLU A 272 -6.57 -16.83 1.92
C GLU A 272 -6.11 -18.10 1.20
N TRP A 273 -4.82 -18.16 0.82
CA TRP A 273 -4.22 -19.33 0.21
C TRP A 273 -4.38 -20.56 1.12
N ALA A 274 -3.99 -20.44 2.40
CA ALA A 274 -4.09 -21.50 3.38
C ALA A 274 -5.53 -22.02 3.53
N ARG A 275 -6.50 -21.10 3.65
CA ARG A 275 -7.92 -21.46 3.69
C ARG A 275 -8.40 -22.18 2.43
N ARG A 276 -7.93 -21.77 1.24
CA ARG A 276 -8.31 -22.36 -0.05
C ARG A 276 -7.66 -23.71 -0.30
N THR A 277 -6.50 -23.99 0.30
CA THR A 277 -5.76 -25.25 0.13
C THR A 277 -6.13 -26.33 1.15
N GLY A 278 -7.00 -26.01 2.12
CA GLY A 278 -7.61 -26.99 3.03
C GLY A 278 -7.01 -27.01 4.44
N ASP A 279 -5.95 -26.25 4.69
CA ASP A 279 -5.36 -26.06 6.03
C ASP A 279 -5.32 -24.56 6.36
N PRO A 280 -6.30 -24.03 7.11
CA PRO A 280 -6.40 -22.60 7.44
C PRO A 280 -5.20 -22.02 8.19
N ASP A 281 -4.37 -22.84 8.85
CA ASP A 281 -3.21 -22.39 9.62
C ASP A 281 -1.89 -22.52 8.83
N ALA A 282 -1.91 -23.09 7.62
CA ALA A 282 -0.71 -23.32 6.81
C ALA A 282 0.09 -22.04 6.48
N TRP A 283 -0.56 -20.87 6.49
CA TRP A 283 0.12 -19.59 6.28
C TRP A 283 1.14 -19.26 7.37
N ARG A 284 0.93 -19.74 8.61
CA ARG A 284 1.81 -19.42 9.75
C ARG A 284 3.24 -19.87 9.52
N ALA A 285 3.44 -21.00 8.84
CA ALA A 285 4.77 -21.50 8.50
C ALA A 285 5.59 -20.53 7.62
N PHE A 286 4.93 -19.61 6.91
CA PHE A 286 5.56 -18.60 6.05
C PHE A 286 5.70 -17.22 6.71
N TRP A 287 5.12 -17.02 7.89
CA TRP A 287 5.06 -15.72 8.57
C TRP A 287 5.56 -15.74 10.03
N GLN A 288 5.66 -16.90 10.65
CA GLN A 288 5.98 -17.05 12.07
C GLN A 288 7.18 -17.98 12.25
N VAL A 289 7.98 -17.72 13.29
CA VAL A 289 9.04 -18.64 13.73
C VAL A 289 8.38 -19.92 14.22
N GLY A 290 8.77 -21.06 13.65
CA GLY A 290 8.23 -22.35 14.03
C GLY A 290 8.63 -22.78 15.44
N PRO A 291 7.98 -23.82 16.01
CA PRO A 291 8.30 -24.35 17.34
C PRO A 291 9.78 -24.77 17.51
N ASN A 292 10.43 -25.12 16.40
CA ASN A 292 11.84 -25.54 16.37
C ASN A 292 12.82 -24.36 16.25
N GLY A 293 12.35 -23.12 16.28
CA GLY A 293 13.16 -21.91 16.13
C GLY A 293 13.49 -21.53 14.68
N GLU A 294 12.99 -22.28 13.70
CA GLU A 294 13.20 -21.99 12.27
C GLU A 294 12.29 -20.85 11.81
N ALA A 295 12.90 -19.76 11.34
CA ALA A 295 12.19 -18.63 10.73
C ALA A 295 12.06 -18.82 9.21
N PRO A 296 10.92 -18.44 8.60
CA PRO A 296 10.80 -18.41 7.15
C PRO A 296 11.63 -17.28 6.55
N ASP A 297 12.14 -17.50 5.34
CA ASP A 297 12.78 -16.44 4.55
C ASP A 297 11.70 -15.68 3.76
N ALA A 298 11.58 -14.36 3.95
CA ALA A 298 10.65 -13.52 3.19
C ALA A 298 11.38 -12.63 2.19
N TYR A 299 10.97 -12.69 0.92
CA TYR A 299 11.52 -11.88 -0.17
C TYR A 299 10.43 -11.05 -0.83
N TYR A 300 10.60 -9.72 -0.81
CA TYR A 300 9.67 -8.76 -1.37
C TYR A 300 10.18 -8.24 -2.73
N PHE A 301 9.45 -8.54 -3.79
CA PHE A 301 9.76 -8.13 -5.17
C PHE A 301 8.96 -6.89 -5.54
N MET A 302 9.65 -5.75 -5.66
CA MET A 302 9.05 -4.44 -5.83
C MET A 302 9.96 -3.48 -6.60
N GLY A 303 9.38 -2.38 -7.11
CA GLY A 303 10.15 -1.28 -7.69
C GLY A 303 10.79 -0.36 -6.64
N LYS A 304 11.82 0.40 -7.02
CA LYS A 304 12.57 1.31 -6.15
C LYS A 304 11.69 2.26 -5.32
N ASP A 305 10.62 2.76 -5.91
CA ASP A 305 9.75 3.76 -5.27
C ASP A 305 8.96 3.19 -4.08
N ASN A 306 8.96 1.86 -3.90
CA ASN A 306 8.30 1.18 -2.78
C ASN A 306 9.20 0.96 -1.55
N ILE A 307 10.50 1.26 -1.64
CA ILE A 307 11.47 0.99 -0.55
C ILE A 307 11.01 1.62 0.76
N VAL A 308 10.52 2.86 0.73
CA VAL A 308 10.04 3.60 1.92
C VAL A 308 8.95 2.85 2.70
N PHE A 309 8.13 2.05 2.02
CA PHE A 309 6.98 1.37 2.63
C PHE A 309 7.29 -0.07 3.10
N HIS A 310 8.39 -0.66 2.61
CA HIS A 310 8.72 -2.07 2.83
C HIS A 310 10.01 -2.29 3.63
N ALA A 311 10.85 -1.27 3.74
CA ALA A 311 12.14 -1.34 4.43
C ALA A 311 12.04 -0.87 5.88
#